data_AF-A0AAV3PLP4-F1
#
_entry.id   AF-A0AAV3PLP4-F1
#
_cell.length_a   1.000
_cell.length_b   1.000
_cell.length_c   1.000
_cell.angle_alpha   90.00
_cell.angle_beta   90.00
_cell.angle_gamma   90.00
#
_symmetry.space_group_name_H-M   'P 1'
#
loop_
_entity.id
_entity.type
_entity.pdbx_description
1 polymer ?
#
loop_
_entity_poly.entity_id
_entity_poly.type
_entity_poly.pdbx_seq_one_letter_code
_entity_poly.pdbx_strand_id
1 'polypeptide(L)'
;MAMETYLFYKELLPFAAMIIVQCTLVGSNILFKSASSRGVSNYVFTVYTYAIATVVTSPFAFIFYRRMRLPRISTSILYKIFYLAMLGVSTIICVYIGLEYSSPTLASAVGNLTSAFTFILAILFRFFFLNEL
;
A
#
# COMPACT_ATOMS: atom_id res chain seq x y z
N MET A 1 24.33 -1.93 27.54
CA MET A 1 23.37 -0.80 27.61
C MET A 1 23.07 -0.20 26.24
N ALA A 2 24.02 0.44 25.53
CA ALA A 2 23.75 1.06 24.22
C ALA A 2 23.25 0.09 23.12
N MET A 3 23.72 -1.16 23.13
CA MET A 3 23.30 -2.19 22.17
C MET A 3 21.88 -2.72 22.43
N GLU A 4 21.44 -2.79 23.69
CA GLU A 4 20.05 -3.13 24.05
C GLU A 4 19.08 -2.01 23.65
N THR A 5 19.45 -0.74 23.88
CA THR A 5 18.63 0.40 23.45
C THR A 5 18.47 0.43 21.93
N TYR A 6 19.51 0.06 21.17
CA TYR A 6 19.44 -0.04 19.71
C TYR A 6 18.55 -1.20 19.22
N LEU A 7 18.66 -2.38 19.85
CA LEU A 7 17.79 -3.51 19.52
C LEU A 7 16.33 -3.20 19.83
N PHE A 8 16.07 -2.61 21.00
CA PHE A 8 14.74 -2.16 21.40
C PHE A 8 14.20 -1.12 20.42
N TYR A 9 15.00 -0.14 19.99
CA TYR A 9 14.58 0.83 18.99
C TYR A 9 14.26 0.20 17.63
N LYS A 10 15.07 -0.78 17.20
CA LYS A 10 14.85 -1.52 15.95
C LYS A 10 13.58 -2.37 15.97
N GLU A 11 13.19 -2.90 17.12
CA GLU A 11 11.94 -3.65 17.34
C GLU A 11 10.73 -2.70 17.52
N LEU A 12 10.92 -1.55 18.16
CA LEU A 12 9.86 -0.55 18.36
C LEU A 12 9.49 0.18 17.07
N LEU A 13 10.46 0.41 16.18
CA LEU A 13 10.29 1.13 14.94
C LEU A 13 9.21 0.50 14.01
N PRO A 14 9.20 -0.81 13.72
CA PRO A 14 8.13 -1.44 12.95
C PRO A 14 6.79 -1.39 13.70
N PHE A 15 6.79 -1.43 15.03
CA PHE A 15 5.56 -1.34 15.82
C PHE A 15 4.93 0.06 15.72
N ALA A 16 5.75 1.11 15.90
CA ALA A 16 5.33 2.50 15.71
C ALA A 16 4.87 2.75 14.28
N ALA A 17 5.58 2.23 13.28
CA ALA A 17 5.18 2.31 11.88
C ALA A 17 3.80 1.64 11.64
N MET A 18 3.57 0.47 12.22
CA MET A 18 2.29 -0.24 12.12
C MET A 18 1.14 0.57 12.73
N ILE A 19 1.35 1.20 13.89
CA ILE A 19 0.35 2.07 14.51
C ILE A 19 0.02 3.25 13.58
N ILE A 20 1.03 3.92 13.04
CA ILE A 20 0.85 5.05 12.11
C ILE A 20 0.05 4.62 10.87
N VAL A 21 0.36 3.45 10.31
CA VAL A 21 -0.37 2.88 9.17
C VAL A 21 -1.83 2.63 9.53
N GLN A 22 -2.10 1.99 10.67
CA GLN A 22 -3.47 1.71 11.11
C GLN A 22 -4.26 2.99 11.39
N CYS A 23 -3.65 3.99 12.04
CA CYS A 23 -4.26 5.30 12.24
C CYS A 23 -4.60 5.98 10.90
N THR A 24 -3.70 5.90 9.91
CA THR A 24 -3.91 6.47 8.58
C THR A 24 -5.04 5.75 7.84
N LEU A 25 -5.10 4.42 7.93
CA LEU A 25 -6.16 3.61 7.34
C LEU A 25 -7.54 3.96 7.93
N VAL A 26 -7.64 4.00 9.26
CA VAL A 26 -8.90 4.35 9.94
C VAL A 26 -9.30 5.81 9.65
N GLY A 27 -8.34 6.75 9.72
CA GLY A 27 -8.57 8.16 9.40
C GLY A 27 -9.07 8.36 7.97
N SER A 28 -8.47 7.67 7.01
CA SER A 28 -8.89 7.72 5.59
C SER A 28 -10.30 7.17 5.40
N ASN A 29 -10.68 6.08 6.09
CA ASN A 29 -12.04 5.53 6.05
C ASN A 29 -13.08 6.51 6.61
N ILE A 30 -12.77 7.20 7.71
CA ILE A 30 -13.66 8.21 8.30
C ILE A 30 -13.82 9.41 7.36
N LEU A 31 -12.72 9.91 6.79
CA LEU A 31 -12.75 10.99 5.80
C LEU A 31 -13.55 10.59 4.56
N PHE A 32 -13.36 9.38 4.06
CA PHE A 32 -14.13 8.82 2.95
C PHE A 32 -15.62 8.76 3.27
N LYS A 33 -16.00 8.25 4.44
CA LYS A 33 -17.39 8.20 4.89
C LYS A 33 -18.00 9.60 5.02
N SER A 34 -17.23 10.56 5.53
CA SER A 34 -17.66 11.97 5.61
C SER A 34 -17.80 12.63 4.24
N ALA A 35 -16.87 12.40 3.32
CA ALA A 35 -16.93 12.91 1.95
C ALA A 35 -18.11 12.31 1.18
N SER A 36 -18.34 11.01 1.32
CA SER A 36 -19.47 10.31 0.70
C SER A 36 -20.81 10.82 1.23
N SER A 37 -20.94 11.10 2.55
CA SER A 37 -22.14 11.71 3.12
C SER A 37 -22.45 13.12 2.60
N ARG A 38 -21.47 13.80 2.01
CA ARG A 38 -21.60 15.11 1.35
C ARG A 38 -21.79 15.00 -0.17
N GLY A 39 -21.95 13.79 -0.71
CA GLY A 39 -22.16 13.55 -2.14
C GLY A 39 -20.91 13.69 -3.01
N VAL A 40 -19.71 13.68 -2.42
CA VAL A 40 -18.46 13.79 -3.18
C VAL A 40 -18.19 12.48 -3.91
N SER A 41 -17.93 12.54 -5.22
CA SER A 41 -17.63 11.36 -6.04
C SER A 41 -16.35 10.66 -5.58
N ASN A 42 -16.40 9.32 -5.46
CA ASN A 42 -15.29 8.46 -5.04
C ASN A 42 -14.02 8.65 -5.90
N TYR A 43 -14.21 8.96 -7.18
CA TYR A 43 -13.11 9.20 -8.11
C TYR A 43 -12.32 10.46 -7.74
N VAL A 44 -13.03 11.56 -7.41
CA VAL A 44 -12.43 12.84 -7.03
C VAL A 44 -11.67 12.70 -5.71
N PHE A 45 -12.25 12.00 -4.73
CA PHE A 45 -11.58 11.72 -3.46
C PHE A 45 -10.30 10.90 -3.65
N THR A 46 -10.34 9.89 -4.52
CA THR A 46 -9.19 9.04 -4.83
C THR A 46 -8.06 9.86 -5.44
N VAL A 47 -8.34 10.67 -6.47
CA VAL A 47 -7.34 11.53 -7.13
C VAL A 47 -6.70 12.50 -6.14
N TYR A 48 -7.50 13.13 -5.26
CA TYR A 48 -7.00 14.08 -4.27
C TYR A 48 -6.06 13.42 -3.25
N THR A 49 -6.40 12.22 -2.79
CA THR A 49 -5.59 11.44 -1.85
C THR A 49 -4.25 11.04 -2.47
N TYR A 50 -4.25 10.59 -3.73
CA TYR A 50 -3.01 10.25 -4.45
C TYR A 50 -2.12 11.47 -4.73
N ALA A 51 -2.72 12.62 -5.03
CA ALA A 51 -1.99 13.87 -5.21
C ALA A 51 -1.29 14.28 -3.91
N ILE A 52 -2.01 14.28 -2.78
CA ILE A 52 -1.43 14.57 -1.46
C ILE A 52 -0.33 13.55 -1.12
N ALA A 53 -0.59 12.26 -1.32
CA ALA A 53 0.38 11.21 -1.04
C ALA A 53 1.68 11.41 -1.84
N THR A 54 1.58 11.84 -3.10
CA THR A 54 2.73 12.15 -3.95
C THR A 54 3.49 13.37 -3.43
N VAL A 55 2.79 14.44 -3.05
CA VAL A 55 3.41 15.66 -2.48
C VAL A 55 4.11 15.36 -1.15
N VAL A 56 3.48 14.56 -0.28
CA VAL A 56 4.06 14.17 1.02
C VAL A 56 5.25 13.24 0.83
N THR A 57 5.21 12.31 -0.12
CA THR A 57 6.29 11.34 -0.37
C THR A 57 7.47 11.94 -1.15
N SER A 58 7.22 12.95 -1.99
CA SER A 58 8.22 13.65 -2.79
C SER A 58 9.46 14.13 -1.99
N PRO A 59 9.33 14.84 -0.85
CA PRO A 59 10.49 15.26 -0.06
C PRO A 59 11.24 14.07 0.54
N PHE A 60 10.55 13.01 0.96
CA PHE A 60 11.20 11.78 1.42
C PHE A 60 12.00 11.12 0.31
N ALA A 61 11.43 11.00 -0.89
CA ALA A 61 12.13 10.46 -2.05
C ALA A 61 13.40 11.27 -2.37
N PHE A 62 13.35 12.60 -2.29
CA PHE A 62 14.51 13.46 -2.52
C PHE A 62 15.61 13.32 -1.46
N ILE A 63 15.22 13.24 -0.17
CA ILE A 63 16.17 13.05 0.95
C ILE A 63 16.82 11.67 0.86
N PHE A 64 16.04 10.62 0.59
CA PHE A 64 16.55 9.25 0.41
C PHE A 64 17.46 9.14 -0.81
N TYR A 65 17.14 9.83 -1.92
CA TYR A 65 17.99 9.87 -3.10
C TYR A 65 19.38 10.45 -2.82
N ARG A 66 19.49 11.44 -1.92
CA ARG A 66 20.79 11.99 -1.51
C ARG A 66 21.54 11.12 -0.50
N ARG A 67 20.82 10.44 0.42
CA ARG A 67 21.40 9.63 1.50
C ARG A 67 21.80 8.23 1.06
N MET A 68 21.01 7.59 0.21
CA MET A 68 21.27 6.28 -0.37
C MET A 68 21.72 6.47 -1.81
N ARG A 69 22.92 5.98 -2.18
CA ARG A 69 23.29 5.80 -3.59
C ARG A 69 22.34 4.77 -4.19
N LEU A 70 21.17 5.22 -4.66
CA LEU A 70 20.21 4.33 -5.30
C LEU A 70 20.89 3.65 -6.50
N PRO A 71 20.74 2.33 -6.65
CA PRO A 71 21.20 1.64 -7.85
C PRO A 71 20.55 2.31 -9.07
N ARG A 72 21.32 2.45 -10.15
CA ARG A 72 20.88 3.14 -11.37
C ARG A 72 19.55 2.53 -11.82
N ILE A 73 18.48 3.33 -11.80
CA ILE A 73 17.14 2.86 -12.16
C ILE A 73 17.18 2.49 -13.64
N SER A 74 17.11 1.19 -13.94
CA SER A 74 17.04 0.69 -15.32
C SER A 74 15.65 0.91 -15.90
N THR A 75 15.57 1.11 -17.22
CA THR A 75 14.30 1.24 -17.96
C THR A 75 13.37 0.05 -17.74
N SER A 76 13.92 -1.16 -17.56
CA SER A 76 13.15 -2.35 -17.21
C SER A 76 12.48 -2.26 -15.83
N ILE A 77 13.13 -1.62 -14.86
CA ILE A 77 12.58 -1.41 -13.51
C ILE A 77 11.46 -0.37 -13.57
N LEU A 78 11.63 0.70 -14.35
CA LEU A 78 10.58 1.69 -14.58
C LEU A 78 9.33 1.05 -15.17
N TYR A 79 9.48 0.20 -16.19
CA TYR A 79 8.37 -0.49 -16.81
C TYR A 79 7.63 -1.41 -15.82
N LYS A 80 8.37 -2.14 -14.96
CA LYS A 80 7.78 -2.97 -13.90
C LYS A 80 7.00 -2.13 -12.89
N ILE A 81 7.57 -1.02 -12.42
CA ILE A 81 6.89 -0.11 -11.48
C ILE A 81 5.63 0.48 -12.12
N PHE A 82 5.70 0.85 -13.40
CA PHE A 82 4.56 1.40 -14.13
C PHE A 82 3.40 0.41 -14.23
N TYR A 83 3.66 -0.84 -14.65
CA TYR A 83 2.64 -1.88 -14.69
C TYR A 83 2.06 -2.16 -13.30
N LEU A 84 2.90 -2.20 -12.27
CA LEU A 84 2.45 -2.42 -10.89
C LEU A 84 1.55 -1.27 -10.39
N ALA A 85 1.88 -0.04 -10.75
CA ALA A 85 1.07 1.14 -10.43
C ALA A 85 -0.28 1.12 -11.16
N MET A 86 -0.30 0.78 -12.46
CA MET A 86 -1.56 0.63 -13.22
C MET A 86 -2.46 -0.45 -12.61
N LEU A 87 -1.89 -1.61 -12.28
CA LEU A 87 -2.63 -2.67 -11.61
C LEU A 87 -3.21 -2.17 -10.29
N GLY A 88 -2.42 -1.49 -9.44
CA GLY A 88 -2.89 -0.95 -8.17
C GLY A 88 -4.08 0.01 -8.29
N VAL A 89 -4.05 0.94 -9.26
CA VAL A 89 -5.17 1.87 -9.50
C VAL A 89 -6.41 1.10 -9.95
N SER A 90 -6.25 0.12 -10.84
CA SER A 90 -7.37 -0.70 -11.31
C SER A 90 -8.05 -1.50 -10.20
N THR A 91 -7.28 -2.05 -9.25
CA THR A 91 -7.84 -2.79 -8.11
C THR A 91 -8.69 -1.88 -7.23
N ILE A 92 -8.25 -0.65 -7.00
CA ILE A 92 -8.95 0.31 -6.14
C ILE A 92 -10.25 0.79 -6.77
N ILE A 93 -10.23 1.06 -8.08
CA ILE A 93 -11.46 1.37 -8.83
C ILE A 93 -12.42 0.18 -8.76
N CYS A 94 -11.93 -1.04 -8.93
CA CYS A 94 -12.73 -2.26 -8.85
C CYS A 94 -13.32 -2.47 -7.43
N VAL A 95 -12.58 -2.13 -6.37
CA VAL A 95 -13.08 -2.15 -4.99
C VAL A 95 -14.18 -1.11 -4.78
N TYR A 96 -14.03 0.10 -5.30
CA TYR A 96 -15.08 1.13 -5.19
C TYR A 96 -16.35 0.75 -5.95
N ILE A 97 -16.22 0.22 -7.17
CA ILE A 97 -17.36 -0.31 -7.94
C ILE A 97 -17.97 -1.51 -7.19
N GLY A 98 -17.14 -2.39 -6.63
CA GLY A 98 -17.57 -3.51 -5.81
C GLY A 98 -18.30 -3.08 -4.54
N LEU A 99 -17.93 -1.97 -3.91
CA LEU A 99 -18.65 -1.41 -2.76
C LEU A 99 -20.00 -0.80 -3.16
N GLU A 100 -20.11 -0.27 -4.38
CA GLU A 100 -21.34 0.32 -4.91
C GLU A 100 -22.35 -0.75 -5.37
N TYR A 101 -21.87 -1.87 -5.89
CA TYR A 101 -22.69 -2.98 -6.41
C TYR A 101 -22.80 -4.20 -5.47
N SER A 102 -22.03 -4.25 -4.38
CA SER A 102 -21.93 -5.44 -3.54
C SER A 102 -22.12 -5.16 -2.05
N SER A 103 -22.69 -6.15 -1.35
CA SER A 103 -22.98 -6.06 0.07
C SER A 103 -21.68 -5.90 0.89
N PRO A 104 -21.66 -5.08 1.96
CA PRO A 104 -20.47 -4.82 2.79
C PRO A 104 -19.75 -6.07 3.34
N THR A 105 -20.42 -7.22 3.34
CA THR A 105 -19.86 -8.54 3.68
C THR A 105 -18.78 -9.01 2.68
N LEU A 106 -18.93 -8.74 1.38
CA LEU A 106 -17.95 -9.15 0.35
C LEU A 106 -16.67 -8.31 0.43
N ALA A 107 -16.78 -7.00 0.69
CA ALA A 107 -15.61 -6.14 0.91
C ALA A 107 -14.79 -6.59 2.13
N SER A 108 -15.45 -7.04 3.20
CA SER A 108 -14.80 -7.57 4.39
C SER A 108 -14.14 -8.93 4.14
N ALA A 109 -14.77 -9.81 3.35
CA ALA A 109 -14.20 -11.10 2.96
C ALA A 109 -12.94 -10.94 2.08
N VAL A 110 -12.91 -9.96 1.17
CA VAL A 110 -11.75 -9.68 0.31
C VAL A 110 -10.50 -9.33 1.12
N GLY A 111 -10.63 -8.64 2.26
CA GLY A 111 -9.48 -8.33 3.13
C GLY A 111 -8.78 -9.58 3.66
N ASN A 112 -9.54 -10.56 4.14
CA ASN A 112 -8.99 -11.82 4.64
C ASN A 112 -8.51 -12.73 3.49
N LEU A 113 -9.22 -12.74 2.36
CA LEU A 113 -8.80 -13.47 1.17
C LEU A 113 -7.50 -12.90 0.58
N THR A 114 -7.25 -11.59 0.66
CA THR A 114 -6.03 -10.98 0.13
C THR A 114 -4.79 -11.55 0.83
N SER A 115 -4.82 -11.68 2.15
CA SER A 115 -3.74 -12.31 2.93
C SER A 115 -3.56 -13.79 2.59
N ALA A 116 -4.67 -14.54 2.50
CA ALA A 116 -4.63 -15.96 2.14
C ALA A 116 -4.11 -16.19 0.71
N PHE A 117 -4.56 -15.38 -0.25
CA PHE A 117 -4.17 -15.46 -1.65
C PHE A 117 -2.69 -15.08 -1.83
N THR A 118 -2.22 -14.06 -1.10
CA THR A 118 -0.79 -13.69 -1.07
C THR A 118 0.06 -14.87 -0.57
N PHE A 119 -0.40 -15.58 0.46
CA PHE A 119 0.30 -16.75 0.99
C PHE A 119 0.34 -17.91 -0.01
N ILE A 120 -0.78 -18.19 -0.69
CA ILE A 120 -0.86 -19.21 -1.74
C ILE A 120 0.07 -18.87 -2.90
N LEU A 121 0.05 -17.63 -3.40
CA LEU A 121 0.96 -17.16 -4.44
C LEU A 121 2.43 -17.28 -4.01
N ALA A 122 2.74 -16.91 -2.76
CA ALA A 122 4.09 -17.03 -2.23
C ALA A 122 4.57 -18.49 -2.19
N ILE A 123 3.70 -19.43 -1.80
CA ILE A 123 4.01 -20.87 -1.85
C ILE A 123 4.19 -21.33 -3.29
N LEU A 124 3.30 -20.95 -4.20
CA LEU A 124 3.34 -21.35 -5.59
C LEU A 124 4.62 -20.86 -6.28
N PHE A 125 4.99 -19.59 -6.09
CA PHE A 125 6.22 -19.02 -6.65
C PHE A 125 7.48 -19.61 -6.01
N ARG A 126 7.46 -19.88 -4.70
CA ARG A 126 8.58 -20.58 -4.04
C ARG A 126 8.75 -22.00 -4.60
N PHE A 127 7.65 -22.71 -4.84
CA PHE A 127 7.69 -24.04 -5.46
C PHE A 127 8.18 -23.97 -6.91
N PHE A 128 7.68 -23.01 -7.69
CA PHE A 128 8.09 -22.78 -9.08
C PHE A 128 9.60 -22.47 -9.19
N PHE A 129 10.11 -21.58 -8.33
CA PHE A 129 11.53 -21.21 -8.32
C PHE A 129 12.45 -22.34 -7.83
N LEU A 130 11.96 -23.24 -6.96
CA LEU A 130 12.71 -24.42 -6.50
C LEU A 130 12.69 -25.58 -7.51
N ASN A 131 11.74 -25.60 -8.45
CA ASN A 131 11.61 -26.67 -9.45
C ASN A 131 12.35 -26.36 -10.78
N GLU A 132 12.92 -25.15 -10.91
CA GLU A 132 13.83 -24.76 -12.00
C GLU A 132 15.32 -24.76 -11.58
N LEU A 133 15.65 -25.27 -10.38
CA LEU A 133 17.00 -25.47 -9.85
C LEU A 133 17.34 -26.96 -9.78
#